data_AF-A0A558BXP7-F1
#
_entry.id   AF-A0A558BXP7-F1
#
_cell.length_a   1.000
_cell.length_b   1.000
_cell.length_c   1.000
_cell.angle_alpha   90.00
_cell.angle_beta   90.00
_cell.angle_gamma   90.00
#
_symmetry.space_group_name_H-M   'P 1'
#
loop_
_entity.id
_entity.type
_entity.pdbx_description
1 polymer ?
#
loop_
_entity_poly.entity_id
_entity_poly.type
_entity_poly.pdbx_seq_one_letter_code
_entity_poly.pdbx_strand_id
1 'polypeptide(L)'
;MKFDKSLLKTVLFSLGVVTFVIATYQTVLQNDLVRNYWIYMISLSCWLPLQYWRRQEARRAKEIEVAKQVAALNKPTGKKKGKKR
;
A
#
# COMPACT_ATOMS: atom_id res chain seq x y z
N MET A 1 -22.64 -4.27 8.18
CA MET A 1 -21.36 -4.98 8.45
C MET A 1 -20.21 -4.06 8.09
N LYS A 2 -19.34 -3.69 9.04
CA LYS A 2 -18.11 -2.93 8.73
C LYS A 2 -17.10 -3.93 8.17
N PHE A 3 -16.81 -3.85 6.87
CA PHE A 3 -15.77 -4.66 6.26
C PHE A 3 -14.42 -4.22 6.81
N ASP A 4 -13.72 -5.14 7.48
CA ASP A 4 -12.40 -4.87 8.01
C ASP A 4 -11.39 -4.87 6.85
N LYS A 5 -10.95 -3.66 6.45
CA LYS A 5 -10.00 -3.48 5.35
C LYS A 5 -8.70 -4.25 5.59
N SER A 6 -8.30 -4.42 6.85
CA SER A 6 -7.09 -5.17 7.19
C SER A 6 -7.25 -6.66 6.87
N LEU A 7 -8.40 -7.23 7.21
CA LEU A 7 -8.69 -8.65 6.96
C LEU A 7 -8.80 -8.92 5.46
N LEU A 8 -9.47 -8.03 4.71
CA LEU A 8 -9.54 -8.11 3.25
C LEU A 8 -8.16 -8.04 2.58
N LYS A 9 -7.26 -7.18 3.08
CA LYS A 9 -5.88 -7.11 2.59
C LYS A 9 -5.15 -8.43 2.78
N THR A 10 -5.26 -9.04 3.96
CA THR A 10 -4.62 -10.33 4.25
C THR A 10 -5.17 -11.43 3.36
N VAL A 11 -6.48 -11.50 3.16
CA VAL A 11 -7.11 -12.51 2.29
C VAL A 11 -6.68 -12.34 0.83
N LEU A 12 -6.72 -11.11 0.30
CA LEU A 12 -6.23 -10.80 -1.06
C LEU A 12 -4.76 -11.17 -1.23
N PHE A 13 -3.93 -10.92 -0.22
CA PHE A 13 -2.51 -11.25 -0.26
C PHE A 13 -2.30 -12.76 -0.31
N SER A 14 -2.93 -13.51 0.60
CA SER A 14 -2.84 -14.98 0.62
C SER A 14 -3.35 -15.60 -0.68
N LEU A 15 -4.50 -15.14 -1.19
CA LEU A 15 -5.03 -15.60 -2.48
C LEU A 15 -4.09 -15.28 -3.65
N GLY A 16 -3.53 -14.06 -3.68
CA GLY A 16 -2.58 -13.65 -4.71
C GLY A 16 -1.33 -14.53 -4.74
N VAL A 17 -0.78 -14.87 -3.58
CA VAL A 17 0.39 -15.75 -3.47
C VAL A 17 0.05 -17.18 -3.86
N VAL A 18 -1.05 -17.75 -3.37
CA VAL A 18 -1.44 -19.14 -3.69
C VAL A 18 -1.73 -19.30 -5.17
N THR A 19 -2.46 -18.36 -5.77
CA THR A 19 -2.75 -18.40 -7.22
C THR A 19 -1.49 -18.24 -8.06
N PHE A 20 -0.51 -17.44 -7.62
CA PHE A 20 0.79 -17.34 -8.28
C PHE A 20 1.57 -18.66 -8.26
N VAL A 21 1.60 -19.35 -7.11
CA VAL A 21 2.27 -20.66 -6.99
C VAL A 21 1.61 -21.70 -7.89
N ILE A 22 0.28 -21.74 -7.92
CA ILE A 22 -0.49 -22.64 -8.80
C ILE A 22 -0.19 -22.33 -10.28
N ALA A 23 -0.21 -21.05 -10.67
CA ALA A 23 0.10 -20.63 -12.03
C ALA A 23 1.50 -21.06 -12.45
N THR A 24 2.48 -20.86 -11.56
CA THR A 24 3.89 -21.23 -11.80
C THR A 24 4.02 -22.74 -11.96
N TYR A 25 3.41 -23.51 -11.07
CA TYR A 25 3.41 -24.97 -11.14
C TYR A 25 2.80 -25.49 -12.45
N GLN A 26 1.62 -24.99 -12.84
CA GLN A 26 0.98 -25.39 -14.09
C GLN A 26 1.79 -24.98 -15.32
N THR A 27 2.40 -23.80 -15.31
CA THR A 27 3.25 -23.32 -16.41
C THR A 27 4.47 -24.22 -16.58
N VAL A 28 5.13 -24.61 -15.49
CA VAL A 28 6.30 -25.48 -15.54
C VAL A 28 5.92 -26.89 -15.99
N LEU A 29 4.80 -27.43 -15.49
CA LEU A 29 4.34 -28.78 -15.81
C LEU A 29 3.89 -28.89 -17.28
N GLN A 30 3.15 -27.90 -17.77
CA GLN A 30 2.55 -27.93 -19.11
C GLN A 30 3.43 -27.27 -20.18
N ASN A 31 4.49 -26.56 -19.77
CA ASN A 31 5.35 -25.73 -20.63
C ASN A 31 4.58 -24.75 -21.52
N ASP A 32 3.36 -24.38 -21.11
CA ASP A 32 2.45 -23.53 -21.88
C ASP A 32 2.08 -22.30 -21.05
N LEU A 33 2.73 -21.18 -21.37
CA LEU A 33 2.52 -19.90 -20.72
C LEU A 33 1.21 -19.24 -21.18
N VAL A 34 0.81 -19.45 -22.44
CA VAL A 34 -0.36 -18.77 -23.03
C VAL A 34 -1.64 -19.35 -22.44
N ARG A 35 -1.68 -20.67 -22.25
CA ARG A 35 -2.83 -21.34 -21.66
C ARG A 35 -2.96 -21.07 -20.16
N ASN A 36 -1.87 -20.79 -19.46
CA ASN A 36 -1.85 -20.55 -18.02
C ASN A 36 -1.81 -19.05 -17.63
N TYR A 37 -1.71 -18.15 -18.63
CA TYR A 37 -1.67 -16.70 -18.46
C TYR A 37 -2.86 -16.16 -17.64
N TRP A 38 -4.04 -16.74 -17.78
CA TRP A 38 -5.24 -16.28 -17.07
C TRP A 38 -5.11 -16.43 -15.55
N ILE A 39 -4.37 -17.43 -15.06
CA ILE A 39 -4.15 -17.65 -13.63
C ILE A 39 -3.20 -16.58 -13.07
N TYR A 40 -2.20 -16.18 -13.87
CA TYR A 40 -1.37 -15.02 -13.54
C TYR A 40 -2.20 -13.73 -13.49
N MET A 41 -3.19 -13.56 -14.37
CA MET A 41 -4.09 -12.40 -14.32
C MET A 41 -4.94 -12.37 -13.05
N ILE A 42 -5.37 -13.53 -12.54
CA ILE A 42 -6.07 -13.62 -11.26
C ILE A 42 -5.16 -13.20 -10.12
N SER A 43 -3.93 -13.74 -10.08
CA SER A 43 -2.94 -13.35 -9.06
C SER A 43 -2.65 -11.85 -9.08
N LEU A 44 -2.45 -11.28 -10.28
CA LEU A 44 -2.25 -9.84 -10.47
C LEU A 44 -3.45 -9.01 -10.02
N SER A 45 -4.66 -9.49 -10.29
CA SER A 45 -5.91 -8.84 -9.87
C SER A 45 -6.05 -8.80 -8.35
N CYS A 46 -5.54 -9.81 -7.63
CA CYS A 46 -5.45 -9.78 -6.17
C CYS A 46 -4.39 -8.78 -5.67
N TRP A 47 -3.32 -8.56 -6.44
CA TRP A 47 -2.19 -7.71 -6.04
C TRP A 47 -2.42 -6.21 -6.30
N LEU A 48 -3.10 -5.85 -7.39
CA LEU A 48 -3.33 -4.46 -7.78
C LEU A 48 -4.02 -3.61 -6.69
N PRO A 49 -5.11 -4.07 -6.05
CA PRO A 49 -5.76 -3.32 -4.97
C PRO A 49 -4.85 -3.11 -3.76
N LEU A 50 -4.07 -4.13 -3.40
CA LEU A 50 -3.11 -4.07 -2.28
C LEU A 50 -2.05 -3.00 -2.54
N GLN A 51 -1.49 -2.99 -3.74
CA GLN A 51 -0.46 -2.03 -4.11
C GLN A 51 -1.01 -0.60 -4.21
N TYR A 52 -2.26 -0.46 -4.66
CA TYR A 52 -2.95 0.82 -4.68
C TYR A 52 -3.15 1.38 -3.26
N TRP A 53 -3.62 0.58 -2.31
CA TRP A 53 -3.77 1.00 -0.92
C TRP A 53 -2.43 1.36 -0.26
N ARG A 54 -1.38 0.56 -0.50
CA ARG A 54 -0.02 0.89 -0.01
C ARG A 54 0.47 2.25 -0.53
N ARG A 55 0.21 2.57 -1.80
CA ARG A 55 0.58 3.88 -2.37
C ARG A 55 -0.21 5.03 -1.75
N GLN A 56 -1.50 4.83 -1.48
CA GLN A 56 -2.31 5.85 -0.79
C GLN A 56 -1.81 6.10 0.64
N GLU A 57 -1.52 5.04 1.39
CA GLU A 57 -0.98 5.16 2.75
C GLU A 57 0.37 5.87 2.77
N ALA A 58 1.27 5.54 1.83
CA ALA A 58 2.54 6.21 1.68
C ALA A 58 2.40 7.70 1.33
N ARG A 59 1.43 8.08 0.50
CA ARG A 59 1.14 9.49 0.18
C ARG A 59 0.65 10.26 1.40
N ARG A 60 -0.31 9.70 2.14
CA ARG A 60 -0.83 10.31 3.37
C ARG A 60 0.25 10.48 4.44
N ALA A 61 1.13 9.49 4.60
CA ALA A 61 2.24 9.58 5.54
C ALA A 61 3.18 10.75 5.20
N LYS A 62 3.51 10.92 3.90
CA LYS A 62 4.33 12.04 3.42
C LYS A 62 3.64 13.39 3.63
N GLU A 63 2.34 13.49 3.38
CA GLU A 63 1.57 14.73 3.61
C GLU A 63 1.57 15.14 5.09
N ILE A 64 1.41 14.16 6.00
CA ILE A 64 1.46 14.41 7.45
C ILE A 64 2.86 14.87 7.87
N GLU A 65 3.91 14.26 7.32
CA GLU A 65 5.29 14.65 7.61
C GLU A 65 5.58 16.08 7.13
N VAL A 66 5.18 16.41 5.91
CA VAL A 66 5.30 17.77 5.35
C VAL A 66 4.49 18.77 6.19
N ALA A 67 3.26 18.44 6.58
CA ALA A 67 2.45 19.31 7.43
C ALA A 67 3.10 19.57 8.80
N LYS A 68 3.73 18.54 9.41
CA LYS A 68 4.50 18.70 10.66
C LYS A 68 5.72 19.59 10.46
N GLN A 69 6.45 19.43 9.36
CA GLN A 69 7.61 20.26 9.04
C GLN A 69 7.21 21.73 8.82
N VAL A 70 6.16 21.97 8.04
CA VAL A 70 5.62 23.32 7.81
C VAL A 70 5.12 23.95 9.11
N ALA A 71 4.43 23.19 9.98
CA ALA A 71 3.99 23.69 11.28
C ALA A 71 5.15 24.01 12.25
N ALA A 72 6.24 23.24 12.18
CA ALA A 72 7.46 23.51 12.94
C ALA A 72 8.20 24.76 12.44
N LEU A 73 8.25 24.96 11.11
CA LEU A 73 8.86 26.14 10.47
C LEU A 73 8.03 27.42 10.69
N ASN A 74 6.69 27.32 10.68
CA ASN A 74 5.79 28.44 10.95
C ASN A 74 5.62 28.77 12.44
N LYS A 75 6.33 28.09 13.35
CA LYS A 75 6.26 28.42 14.77
C LYS A 75 6.93 29.79 14.97
N PRO A 76 6.19 30.85 15.34
CA PRO A 76 6.75 32.19 15.37
C PRO A 76 7.83 32.28 16.46
N THR A 77 9.06 32.55 16.05
CA THR A 77 10.15 33.01 16.91
C THR A 77 9.80 34.40 17.44
N GLY A 78 9.05 34.45 18.54
CA GLY A 78 8.49 35.71 19.05
C GLY A 78 8.16 35.70 20.53
N LYS A 79 8.93 35.02 21.37
CA LYS A 79 8.91 35.23 22.83
C LYS A 79 10.33 35.38 23.34
N LYS A 80 10.90 36.58 23.20
CA LYS A 80 11.96 37.11 24.09
C LYS A 80 12.25 38.58 23.76
N LYS A 81 11.64 39.49 24.52
CA LYS A 81 12.28 40.62 25.24
C LYS A 81 11.31 41.78 25.41
N GLY A 82 10.99 42.11 26.66
CA GLY A 82 10.21 43.29 27.00
C GLY A 82 9.93 43.43 28.50
N LYS A 83 10.89 43.12 29.37
CA LYS A 83 10.85 43.55 30.78
C LYS A 83 11.18 45.05 30.82
N LYS A 84 10.15 45.89 30.87
CA LYS A 84 10.13 47.31 31.28
C LYS A 84 8.68 47.51 31.76
N ARG A 85 8.38 47.98 32.96
CA ARG A 85 9.04 49.01 33.77
C ARG A 85 8.49 48.89 35.19
#